data_AF-A0A7R7GI08-F1
#
_entry.id   AF-A0A7R7GI08-F1
#
_cell.length_a   1.000
_cell.length_b   1.000
_cell.length_c   1.000
_cell.angle_alpha   90.00
_cell.angle_beta   90.00
_cell.angle_gamma   90.00
#
_symmetry.space_group_name_H-M   'P 1'
#
loop_
_entity.id
_entity.type
_entity.pdbx_description
1 polymer ?
#
loop_
_entity_poly.entity_id
_entity_poly.type
_entity_poly.pdbx_seq_one_letter_code
_entity_poly.pdbx_strand_id
1 'polypeptide(L)'
;MEDLHQLYRQLRREHHTAPARVALQWARHRLAIQNRIAATGFEWQQDRQYRKFAQWSEGGFDIVARIVEDNDAWWTTGSETYGKFSTAWQPGAVRHWRGGSRDCQWFVPANPEYARQDYDRACDYGSGWWYVGIEVVARRSGIELGNASLWGIESDSGEEYFTETAFELADEAIAEARNAMQRLCASH
;
A
#
# COMPACT_ATOMS: atom_id res chain seq x y z
N MET A 1 4.65 -21.51 -14.21
CA MET A 1 5.49 -20.34 -13.89
C MET A 1 5.69 -19.59 -15.18
N GLU A 2 5.27 -18.33 -15.25
CA GLU A 2 5.52 -17.50 -16.44
C GLU A 2 7.02 -17.26 -16.56
N ASP A 3 7.56 -17.37 -17.78
CA ASP A 3 8.95 -17.02 -18.06
C ASP A 3 9.07 -15.50 -18.33
N LEU A 4 10.22 -14.91 -18.03
CA LEU A 4 10.53 -13.48 -18.17
C LEU A 4 10.13 -12.94 -19.55
N HIS A 5 10.34 -13.74 -20.60
CA HIS A 5 10.00 -13.36 -21.97
C HIS A 5 8.49 -13.22 -22.19
N GLN A 6 7.68 -14.06 -21.55
CA GLN A 6 6.22 -13.99 -21.63
C GLN A 6 5.72 -12.72 -20.91
N LEU A 7 6.16 -12.49 -19.68
CA LEU A 7 5.84 -11.28 -18.89
C LEU A 7 6.24 -10.00 -19.63
N TYR A 8 7.45 -9.95 -20.18
CA TYR A 8 7.90 -8.81 -20.97
C TYR A 8 7.00 -8.54 -22.18
N ARG A 9 6.63 -9.57 -22.93
CA ARG A 9 5.74 -9.43 -24.09
C ARG A 9 4.34 -8.98 -23.70
N GLN A 10 3.82 -9.47 -22.58
CA GLN A 10 2.53 -9.04 -22.05
C GLN A 10 2.55 -7.55 -21.68
N LEU A 11 3.52 -7.13 -20.86
CA LEU A 11 3.66 -5.73 -20.43
C LEU A 11 3.86 -4.77 -21.60
N ARG A 12 4.56 -5.21 -22.66
CA ARG A 12 4.70 -4.42 -23.91
C ARG A 12 3.39 -4.26 -24.69
N ARG A 13 2.42 -5.17 -24.52
CA ARG A 13 1.08 -5.04 -25.13
C ARG A 13 0.18 -4.16 -24.29
N GLU A 14 0.18 -4.36 -22.98
CA GLU A 14 -0.62 -3.58 -22.02
C GLU A 14 -0.17 -2.12 -21.99
N HIS A 15 1.15 -1.87 -21.97
CA HIS A 15 1.76 -0.55 -21.92
C HIS A 15 2.57 -0.27 -23.20
N HIS A 16 1.86 -0.15 -24.32
CA HIS A 16 2.48 0.03 -25.64
C HIS A 16 3.38 1.29 -25.75
N THR A 17 3.14 2.32 -24.92
CA THR A 17 3.93 3.55 -24.85
C THR A 17 5.15 3.45 -23.93
N ALA A 18 5.22 2.44 -23.04
CA ALA A 18 6.32 2.30 -22.10
C ALA A 18 7.63 1.97 -22.83
N PRO A 19 8.77 2.62 -22.52
CA PRO A 19 10.06 2.26 -23.11
C PRO A 19 10.41 0.79 -22.88
N ALA A 20 11.05 0.13 -23.85
CA ALA A 20 11.38 -1.30 -23.74
C ALA A 20 12.18 -1.65 -22.49
N ARG A 21 13.11 -0.78 -22.08
CA ARG A 21 13.88 -0.93 -20.84
C ARG A 21 12.98 -0.93 -19.60
N VAL A 22 11.98 -0.07 -19.55
CA VAL A 22 11.02 0.04 -18.45
C VAL A 22 10.15 -1.21 -18.39
N ALA A 23 9.61 -1.66 -19.52
CA ALA A 23 8.83 -2.90 -19.58
C ALA A 23 9.64 -4.13 -19.15
N LEU A 24 10.94 -4.20 -19.50
CA LEU A 24 11.82 -5.26 -19.03
C LEU A 24 12.08 -5.18 -17.52
N GLN A 25 12.22 -3.98 -16.96
CA GLN A 25 12.37 -3.78 -15.52
C GLN A 25 11.12 -4.25 -14.77
N TRP A 26 9.93 -3.87 -15.22
CA TRP A 26 8.66 -4.35 -14.67
C TRP A 26 8.53 -5.87 -14.76
N ALA A 27 8.88 -6.48 -15.90
CA ALA A 27 8.83 -7.92 -16.07
C ALA A 27 9.76 -8.66 -15.08
N ARG A 28 10.98 -8.14 -14.87
CA ARG A 28 11.93 -8.69 -13.89
C ARG A 28 11.42 -8.56 -12.47
N HIS A 29 10.87 -7.40 -12.13
CA HIS A 29 10.33 -7.14 -10.82
C HIS A 29 9.14 -8.07 -10.51
N ARG A 30 8.17 -8.18 -11.41
CA ARG A 30 7.02 -9.09 -11.28
C ARG A 30 7.44 -10.55 -11.17
N LEU A 31 8.42 -10.98 -11.97
CA LEU A 31 8.98 -12.33 -11.87
C LEU A 31 9.66 -12.57 -10.51
N ALA A 32 10.38 -11.57 -9.98
CA ALA A 32 11.01 -11.67 -8.66
C ALA A 32 9.96 -11.82 -7.55
N ILE A 33 8.87 -11.07 -7.59
CA ILE A 33 7.74 -11.22 -6.67
C ILE A 33 7.14 -12.63 -6.79
N GLN A 34 6.81 -13.09 -8.00
CA GLN A 34 6.25 -14.43 -8.22
C GLN A 34 7.16 -15.54 -7.67
N ASN A 35 8.46 -15.43 -7.89
CA ASN A 35 9.43 -16.37 -7.34
C ASN A 35 9.51 -16.32 -5.82
N ARG A 36 9.44 -15.12 -5.23
CA ARG A 36 9.44 -14.95 -3.77
C ARG A 36 8.18 -15.56 -3.16
N ILE A 37 7.00 -15.32 -3.74
CA ILE A 37 5.73 -15.98 -3.35
C ILE A 37 5.88 -17.50 -3.37
N ALA A 38 6.41 -18.06 -4.48
CA ALA A 38 6.58 -19.50 -4.62
C ALA A 38 7.59 -20.09 -3.62
N ALA A 39 8.65 -19.33 -3.28
CA ALA A 39 9.68 -19.76 -2.35
C ALA A 39 9.23 -19.72 -0.89
N THR A 40 8.38 -18.76 -0.52
CA THR A 40 7.93 -18.56 0.86
C THR A 40 6.58 -19.20 1.15
N GLY A 41 5.82 -19.59 0.11
CA GLY A 41 4.44 -20.02 0.25
C GLY A 41 3.50 -18.87 0.66
N PHE A 42 3.87 -17.64 0.33
CA PHE A 42 3.10 -16.45 0.69
C PHE A 42 1.68 -16.54 0.14
N GLU A 43 0.70 -16.30 1.01
CA GLU A 43 -0.71 -16.23 0.65
C GLU A 43 -1.41 -15.26 1.60
N TRP A 44 -2.23 -14.36 1.03
CA TRP A 44 -3.12 -13.53 1.82
C TRP A 44 -4.27 -14.38 2.37
N GLN A 45 -4.35 -14.43 3.69
CA GLN A 45 -5.45 -15.00 4.45
C GLN A 45 -6.34 -13.89 4.98
N GLN A 46 -7.51 -14.28 5.47
CA GLN A 46 -8.47 -13.37 6.06
C GLN A 46 -8.91 -13.89 7.42
N ASP A 47 -8.90 -13.02 8.43
CA ASP A 47 -9.38 -13.38 9.76
C ASP A 47 -10.91 -13.29 9.86
N ARG A 48 -11.46 -13.61 11.05
CA ARG A 48 -12.92 -13.57 11.30
C ARG A 48 -13.53 -12.17 11.22
N GLN A 49 -12.69 -11.14 11.29
CA GLN A 49 -13.05 -9.74 11.20
C GLN A 49 -12.80 -9.19 9.78
N TYR A 50 -12.60 -10.08 8.80
CA TYR A 50 -12.34 -9.74 7.41
C TYR A 50 -11.02 -8.98 7.17
N ARG A 51 -10.11 -8.97 8.14
CA ARG A 51 -8.80 -8.32 8.00
C ARG A 51 -7.83 -9.25 7.26
N LYS A 52 -7.15 -8.72 6.24
CA LYS A 52 -6.17 -9.47 5.47
C LYS A 52 -4.84 -9.54 6.19
N PHE A 53 -4.24 -10.73 6.22
CA PHE A 53 -2.92 -10.96 6.79
C PHE A 53 -2.20 -12.08 6.03
N ALA A 54 -0.88 -12.09 6.06
CA ALA A 54 -0.06 -13.16 5.51
C ALA A 54 1.01 -13.56 6.52
N GLN A 55 1.38 -14.83 6.52
CA GLN A 55 2.43 -15.38 7.39
C GLN A 55 3.35 -16.26 6.56
N TRP A 56 4.66 -16.08 6.72
CA TRP A 56 5.67 -16.91 6.06
C TRP A 56 6.97 -16.91 6.85
N SER A 57 7.90 -17.79 6.49
CA SER A 57 9.24 -17.81 7.07
C SER A 57 10.27 -17.34 6.05
N GLU A 58 11.14 -16.42 6.44
CA GLU A 58 12.17 -15.86 5.57
C GLU A 58 13.38 -15.39 6.37
N GLY A 59 14.59 -15.69 5.88
CA GLY A 59 15.83 -15.23 6.52
C GLY A 59 16.05 -15.73 7.95
N GLY A 60 15.37 -16.81 8.37
CA GLY A 60 15.40 -17.33 9.74
C GLY A 60 14.41 -16.67 10.72
N PHE A 61 13.46 -15.88 10.19
CA PHE A 61 12.42 -15.21 10.96
C PHE A 61 11.02 -15.67 10.52
N ASP A 62 10.09 -15.63 11.45
CA ASP A 62 8.65 -15.74 11.20
C ASP A 62 8.11 -14.35 10.90
N ILE A 63 7.66 -14.14 9.66
CA ILE A 63 7.16 -12.85 9.19
C ILE A 63 5.64 -12.84 9.24
N VAL A 64 5.06 -11.73 9.69
CA VAL A 64 3.62 -11.50 9.66
C VAL A 64 3.34 -10.14 9.04
N ALA A 65 2.64 -10.12 7.92
CA ALA A 65 2.11 -8.92 7.28
C ALA A 65 0.62 -8.76 7.58
N ARG A 66 0.16 -7.54 7.80
CA ARG A 66 -1.27 -7.21 8.00
C ARG A 66 -1.64 -5.97 7.21
N ILE A 67 -2.84 -5.99 6.64
CA ILE A 67 -3.49 -4.77 6.14
C ILE A 67 -4.35 -4.23 7.28
N VAL A 68 -4.09 -2.99 7.67
CA VAL A 68 -4.73 -2.31 8.80
C VAL A 68 -5.44 -1.07 8.29
N GLU A 69 -6.63 -0.78 8.81
CA GLU A 69 -7.33 0.47 8.46
C GLU A 69 -6.59 1.68 9.03
N ASP A 70 -6.40 2.68 8.19
CA ASP A 70 -5.87 3.97 8.58
C ASP A 70 -7.03 4.81 9.14
N ASN A 71 -7.03 4.99 10.46
CA ASN A 71 -8.08 5.69 11.17
C ASN A 71 -7.86 7.21 11.19
N ASP A 72 -6.75 7.70 10.61
CA ASP A 72 -6.53 9.13 10.45
C ASP A 72 -7.47 9.64 9.36
N ALA A 73 -8.62 10.10 9.82
CA ALA A 73 -9.73 10.45 8.97
C ALA A 73 -9.33 11.61 8.05
N TRP A 74 -9.22 11.35 6.75
CA TRP A 74 -9.21 12.38 5.70
C TRP A 74 -10.25 13.48 5.98
N TRP A 75 -11.38 13.11 6.59
CA TRP A 75 -12.44 14.02 6.99
C TRP A 75 -12.03 15.21 7.86
N THR A 76 -10.99 15.12 8.68
CA THR A 76 -10.62 16.20 9.61
C THR A 76 -9.60 17.18 9.03
N THR A 77 -8.63 16.69 8.26
CA THR A 77 -7.48 17.49 7.80
C THR A 77 -7.42 17.68 6.29
N GLY A 78 -8.25 16.97 5.52
CA GLY A 78 -8.02 16.87 4.08
C GLY A 78 -6.87 15.90 3.76
N SER A 79 -6.67 15.69 2.47
CA SER A 79 -5.60 14.85 1.92
C SER A 79 -4.74 15.77 1.07
N GLU A 80 -3.43 15.74 1.27
CA GLU A 80 -2.51 16.50 0.42
C GLU A 80 -2.57 16.02 -1.03
N THR A 81 -2.97 14.75 -1.26
CA THR A 81 -3.11 14.15 -2.59
C THR A 81 -4.31 14.69 -3.35
N TYR A 82 -5.45 14.81 -2.68
CA TYR A 82 -6.73 15.10 -3.36
C TYR A 82 -7.28 16.50 -3.04
N GLY A 83 -7.11 16.96 -1.81
CA GLY A 83 -7.65 18.22 -1.32
C GLY A 83 -8.53 18.07 -0.09
N LYS A 84 -9.35 19.09 0.15
CA LYS A 84 -10.15 19.21 1.38
C LYS A 84 -11.51 19.82 1.16
N PHE A 85 -12.48 19.39 1.97
CA PHE A 85 -13.76 20.06 2.06
C PHE A 85 -13.63 21.38 2.85
N SER A 86 -14.30 22.43 2.37
CA SER A 86 -14.27 23.76 2.96
C SER A 86 -15.64 24.45 2.89
N THR A 87 -15.89 25.30 3.89
CA THR A 87 -17.03 26.21 3.90
C THR A 87 -16.79 27.46 3.03
N ALA A 88 -15.53 27.79 2.74
CA ALA A 88 -15.14 28.94 1.94
C ALA A 88 -14.75 28.55 0.51
N TRP A 89 -15.19 29.35 -0.45
CA TRP A 89 -14.75 29.19 -1.84
C TRP A 89 -13.28 29.60 -1.99
N GLN A 90 -12.54 28.87 -2.83
CA GLN A 90 -11.17 29.19 -3.25
C GLN A 90 -11.04 29.00 -4.78
N PRO A 91 -10.08 29.64 -5.46
CA PRO A 91 -9.86 29.42 -6.89
C PRO A 91 -9.69 27.93 -7.23
N GLY A 92 -10.45 27.45 -8.21
CA GLY A 92 -10.46 26.03 -8.60
C GLY A 92 -11.38 25.13 -7.75
N ALA A 93 -12.06 25.66 -6.74
CA ALA A 93 -12.96 24.86 -5.90
C ALA A 93 -14.18 24.33 -6.67
N VAL A 94 -14.56 23.09 -6.35
CA VAL A 94 -15.76 22.41 -6.87
C VAL A 94 -16.89 22.55 -5.87
N ARG A 95 -18.11 22.86 -6.34
CA ARG A 95 -19.28 22.97 -5.47
C ARG A 95 -19.71 21.59 -4.97
N HIS A 96 -19.77 21.39 -3.67
CA HIS A 96 -20.22 20.13 -3.04
C HIS A 96 -21.74 20.12 -2.88
N TRP A 97 -22.40 19.07 -3.37
CA TRP A 97 -23.86 19.02 -3.53
C TRP A 97 -24.59 17.99 -2.65
N ARG A 98 -23.87 17.22 -1.84
CA ARG A 98 -24.50 16.25 -0.91
C ARG A 98 -24.57 16.89 0.49
N GLY A 99 -25.76 16.93 1.12
CA GLY A 99 -25.98 17.38 2.50
C GLY A 99 -26.04 16.20 3.48
N GLY A 100 -25.16 16.15 4.47
CA GLY A 100 -24.83 15.03 5.38
C GLY A 100 -23.97 15.63 6.50
N SER A 101 -22.94 15.01 7.08
CA SER A 101 -21.95 15.66 7.99
C SER A 101 -21.15 16.86 7.38
N ARG A 102 -21.80 17.60 6.49
CA ARG A 102 -21.37 18.17 5.20
C ARG A 102 -21.74 19.66 5.16
N ASP A 103 -21.29 20.41 6.15
CA ASP A 103 -21.46 21.89 6.16
C ASP A 103 -20.50 22.61 5.20
N CYS A 104 -19.59 21.87 4.54
CA CYS A 104 -18.68 22.40 3.55
C CYS A 104 -19.34 22.46 2.17
N GLN A 105 -19.57 23.68 1.68
CA GLN A 105 -20.17 23.94 0.37
C GLN A 105 -19.20 23.73 -0.80
N TRP A 106 -17.91 23.61 -0.51
CA TRP A 106 -16.83 23.58 -1.48
C TRP A 106 -15.87 22.43 -1.21
N PHE A 107 -15.34 21.86 -2.27
CA PHE A 107 -14.15 21.03 -2.24
C PHE A 107 -13.02 21.81 -2.89
N VAL A 108 -11.93 21.99 -2.17
CA VAL A 108 -10.72 22.68 -2.64
C VAL A 108 -9.73 21.59 -3.03
N PRO A 109 -9.50 21.37 -4.34
CA PRO A 109 -8.60 20.33 -4.80
C PRO A 109 -7.15 20.67 -4.48
N ALA A 110 -6.32 19.65 -4.31
CA ALA A 110 -4.87 19.83 -4.20
C ALA A 110 -4.27 20.31 -5.53
N ASN A 111 -4.77 19.76 -6.66
CA ASN A 111 -4.42 20.20 -7.99
C ASN A 111 -5.67 20.62 -8.79
N PRO A 112 -5.82 21.90 -9.18
CA PRO A 112 -6.96 22.38 -9.96
C PRO A 112 -7.16 21.67 -11.32
N GLU A 113 -6.11 21.10 -11.92
CA GLU A 113 -6.21 20.38 -13.20
C GLU A 113 -7.05 19.10 -13.10
N TYR A 114 -7.05 18.47 -11.92
CA TYR A 114 -7.78 17.22 -11.65
C TYR A 114 -9.00 17.44 -10.75
N ALA A 115 -9.40 18.70 -10.55
CA ALA A 115 -10.39 19.11 -9.55
C ALA A 115 -11.66 18.25 -9.49
N ARG A 116 -12.21 17.87 -10.65
CA ARG A 116 -13.42 17.06 -10.72
C ARG A 116 -13.17 15.61 -10.33
N GLN A 117 -12.05 15.03 -10.79
CA GLN A 117 -11.67 13.66 -10.48
C GLN A 117 -11.35 13.52 -8.99
N ASP A 118 -10.58 14.46 -8.44
CA ASP A 118 -10.24 14.50 -7.01
C ASP A 118 -11.50 14.69 -6.16
N TYR A 119 -12.44 15.53 -6.60
CA TYR A 119 -13.73 15.71 -5.93
C TYR A 119 -14.56 14.42 -5.94
N ASP A 120 -14.69 13.77 -7.10
CA ASP A 120 -15.48 12.55 -7.23
C ASP A 120 -14.82 11.43 -6.39
N ARG A 121 -13.48 11.33 -6.39
CA ARG A 121 -12.70 10.42 -5.54
C ARG A 121 -12.91 10.72 -4.04
N ALA A 122 -12.92 12.00 -3.65
CA ALA A 122 -13.17 12.43 -2.28
C ALA A 122 -14.59 12.16 -1.78
N CYS A 123 -15.57 12.25 -2.67
CA CYS A 123 -16.94 11.90 -2.33
C CYS A 123 -17.16 10.41 -2.10
N ASP A 124 -16.26 9.57 -2.60
CA ASP A 124 -16.35 8.11 -2.51
C ASP A 124 -15.59 7.54 -1.30
N TYR A 125 -14.81 8.36 -0.59
CA TYR A 125 -14.14 7.93 0.63
C TYR A 125 -15.13 7.46 1.70
N GLY A 126 -14.81 6.35 2.35
CA GLY A 126 -15.66 5.68 3.34
C GLY A 126 -16.78 4.80 2.74
N SER A 127 -17.05 4.87 1.43
CA SER A 127 -18.03 3.99 0.76
C SER A 127 -17.43 3.11 -0.33
N GLY A 128 -16.57 3.66 -1.19
CA GLY A 128 -15.89 2.93 -2.24
C GLY A 128 -14.43 2.62 -1.91
N TRP A 129 -13.79 3.46 -1.10
CA TRP A 129 -12.41 3.26 -0.66
C TRP A 129 -12.12 3.93 0.68
N TRP A 130 -11.03 3.54 1.33
CA TRP A 130 -10.49 4.19 2.53
C TRP A 130 -8.97 4.02 2.57
N TYR A 131 -8.29 4.76 3.46
CA TYR A 131 -6.85 4.57 3.65
C TYR A 131 -6.57 3.33 4.49
N VAL A 132 -5.52 2.62 4.13
CA VAL A 132 -4.99 1.47 4.84
C VAL A 132 -3.47 1.62 5.02
N GLY A 133 -2.94 0.93 6.00
CA GLY A 133 -1.53 0.65 6.13
C GLY A 133 -1.21 -0.82 5.94
N ILE A 134 0.03 -1.11 5.58
CA ILE A 134 0.61 -2.44 5.64
C ILE A 134 1.64 -2.43 6.77
N GLU A 135 1.44 -3.30 7.74
CA GLU A 135 2.38 -3.52 8.84
C GLU A 135 3.04 -4.88 8.67
N VAL A 136 4.36 -4.93 8.78
CA VAL A 136 5.15 -6.17 8.73
C VAL A 136 5.98 -6.31 9.99
N VAL A 137 5.94 -7.49 10.59
CA VAL A 137 6.70 -7.82 11.79
C VAL A 137 7.56 -9.05 11.56
N ALA A 138 8.84 -8.99 11.93
CA ALA A 138 9.76 -10.11 11.94
C ALA A 138 9.96 -10.64 13.36
N ARG A 139 9.67 -11.94 13.56
CA ARG A 139 9.80 -12.63 14.84
C ARG A 139 10.82 -13.75 14.79
N ARG A 140 11.41 -14.08 15.95
CA ARG A 140 12.16 -15.32 16.13
C ARG A 140 11.79 -15.94 17.46
N SER A 141 11.38 -17.21 17.44
CA SER A 141 10.94 -17.93 18.65
C SER A 141 9.82 -17.18 19.40
N GLY A 142 8.88 -16.57 18.66
CA GLY A 142 7.75 -15.81 19.21
C GLY A 142 8.08 -14.39 19.68
N ILE A 143 9.37 -13.99 19.68
CA ILE A 143 9.80 -12.65 20.08
C ILE A 143 9.87 -11.76 18.85
N GLU A 144 9.23 -10.59 18.92
CA GLU A 144 9.36 -9.55 17.91
C GLU A 144 10.73 -8.88 18.00
N LEU A 145 11.42 -8.81 16.86
CA LEU A 145 12.79 -8.30 16.77
C LEU A 145 12.94 -7.13 15.78
N GLY A 146 12.00 -6.96 14.87
CA GLY A 146 11.96 -5.83 13.95
C GLY A 146 10.58 -5.69 13.30
N ASN A 147 10.26 -4.48 12.85
CA ASN A 147 9.02 -4.16 12.17
C ASN A 147 9.23 -3.05 11.13
N ALA A 148 8.28 -2.95 10.19
CA ALA A 148 8.22 -1.88 9.23
C ALA A 148 6.76 -1.64 8.84
N SER A 149 6.40 -0.41 8.48
CA SER A 149 5.04 -0.10 8.02
C SER A 149 5.01 1.00 6.99
N LEU A 150 4.01 0.94 6.09
CA LEU A 150 3.65 1.99 5.15
C LEU A 150 2.17 2.31 5.29
N TRP A 151 1.82 3.58 5.39
CA TRP A 151 0.45 4.10 5.59
C TRP A 151 0.01 5.00 4.44
N GLY A 152 -1.26 5.41 4.43
CA GLY A 152 -1.80 6.26 3.37
C GLY A 152 -2.00 5.53 2.04
N ILE A 153 -2.10 4.20 2.05
CA ILE A 153 -2.37 3.40 0.86
C ILE A 153 -3.88 3.34 0.63
N GLU A 154 -4.35 3.44 -0.61
CA GLU A 154 -5.77 3.33 -0.90
C GLU A 154 -6.19 1.85 -0.88
N SER A 155 -7.30 1.53 -0.19
CA SER A 155 -7.78 0.16 0.01
C SER A 155 -8.05 -0.61 -1.30
N ASP A 156 -8.24 0.10 -2.41
CA ASP A 156 -8.49 -0.44 -3.75
C ASP A 156 -7.24 -0.46 -4.65
N SER A 157 -6.04 -0.21 -4.10
CA SER A 157 -4.75 -0.29 -4.82
C SER A 157 -4.43 -1.70 -5.36
N GLY A 158 -5.14 -2.72 -4.87
CA GLY A 158 -5.06 -4.09 -5.38
C GLY A 158 -4.01 -4.98 -4.70
N GLU A 159 -4.21 -6.29 -4.83
CA GLU A 159 -3.41 -7.28 -4.11
C GLU A 159 -1.95 -7.38 -4.60
N GLU A 160 -1.70 -7.08 -5.87
CA GLU A 160 -0.34 -7.04 -6.43
C GLU A 160 0.50 -5.97 -5.72
N TYR A 161 -0.02 -4.75 -5.59
CA TYR A 161 0.64 -3.65 -4.89
C TYR A 161 0.82 -3.95 -3.39
N PHE A 162 -0.19 -4.53 -2.74
CA PHE A 162 -0.06 -4.92 -1.32
C PHE A 162 1.01 -5.98 -1.11
N THR A 163 1.14 -6.93 -2.04
CA THR A 163 2.13 -8.00 -1.95
C THR A 163 3.55 -7.48 -2.18
N GLU A 164 3.74 -6.60 -3.16
CA GLU A 164 5.00 -5.88 -3.38
C GLU A 164 5.43 -5.13 -2.11
N THR A 165 4.53 -4.29 -1.59
CA THR A 165 4.77 -3.50 -0.38
C THR A 165 5.10 -4.37 0.82
N ALA A 166 4.37 -5.49 1.03
CA ALA A 166 4.62 -6.40 2.14
C ALA A 166 6.03 -7.04 2.06
N PHE A 167 6.53 -7.35 0.86
CA PHE A 167 7.88 -7.88 0.69
C PHE A 167 8.97 -6.83 0.88
N GLU A 168 8.77 -5.61 0.41
CA GLU A 168 9.70 -4.50 0.66
C GLU A 168 9.83 -4.22 2.16
N LEU A 169 8.69 -4.12 2.85
CA LEU A 169 8.65 -3.94 4.31
C LEU A 169 9.23 -5.14 5.07
N ALA A 170 9.11 -6.36 4.53
CA ALA A 170 9.74 -7.53 5.14
C ALA A 170 11.27 -7.47 5.08
N ASP A 171 11.85 -6.94 4.00
CA ASP A 171 13.30 -6.76 3.89
C ASP A 171 13.80 -5.76 4.95
N GLU A 172 13.06 -4.69 5.19
CA GLU A 172 13.33 -3.72 6.25
C GLU A 172 13.20 -4.33 7.66
N ALA A 173 12.08 -5.01 7.94
CA ALA A 173 11.84 -5.65 9.24
C ALA A 173 12.88 -6.73 9.55
N ILE A 174 13.31 -7.51 8.55
CA ILE A 174 14.39 -8.50 8.70
C ILE A 174 15.73 -7.82 8.96
N ALA A 175 16.04 -6.72 8.27
CA ALA A 175 17.27 -5.98 8.51
C ALA A 175 17.32 -5.41 9.94
N GLU A 176 16.21 -4.85 10.43
CA GLU A 176 16.08 -4.40 11.81
C GLU A 176 16.24 -5.57 12.80
N ALA A 177 15.55 -6.69 12.57
CA ALA A 177 15.63 -7.87 13.42
C ALA A 177 17.05 -8.44 13.53
N ARG A 178 17.81 -8.46 12.43
CA ARG A 178 19.24 -8.84 12.43
C ARG A 178 20.07 -7.90 13.28
N ASN A 179 19.85 -6.59 13.18
CA ASN A 179 20.54 -5.60 14.00
C ASN A 179 20.21 -5.75 15.49
N ALA A 180 18.95 -6.00 15.83
CA ALA A 180 18.51 -6.26 17.21
C ALA A 180 19.21 -7.50 17.79
N MET A 181 19.26 -8.60 17.02
CA MET A 181 19.99 -9.81 17.43
C MET A 181 21.48 -9.57 17.66
N GLN A 182 22.15 -8.83 16.76
CA GLN A 182 23.57 -8.52 16.92
C GLN A 182 23.84 -7.74 18.21
N ARG A 183 22.99 -6.75 18.53
CA ARG A 183 23.11 -5.98 19.78
C ARG A 183 22.96 -6.88 21.00
N LEU A 184 21.97 -7.76 21.03
CA LEU A 184 21.73 -8.69 22.14
C LEU A 184 22.89 -9.68 22.34
N CYS A 185 23.49 -10.17 21.25
CA CYS A 185 24.65 -11.05 21.32
C CYS A 185 25.95 -10.33 21.69
N ALA A 186 26.09 -9.04 21.36
CA ALA A 186 27.28 -8.23 21.67
C ALA A 186 27.26 -7.64 23.10
N SER A 187 26.12 -7.66 23.78
CA SER A 187 25.97 -7.24 25.18
C SER A 187 26.38 -8.31 26.21
N HIS A 188 27.06 -9.37 25.77
CA HIS A 188 27.63 -10.45 26.58
C HIS A 188 29.15 -10.55 26.37
#